data_AF-A0ABD5WA58-F1
#
_entry.id   AF-A0ABD5WA58-F1
#
_cell.length_a   1.000
_cell.length_b   1.000
_cell.length_c   1.000
_cell.angle_alpha   90.00
_cell.angle_beta   90.00
_cell.angle_gamma   90.00
#
_symmetry.space_group_name_H-M   'P 1'
#
loop_
_entity.id
_entity.type
_entity.pdbx_description
1 polymer ?
#
loop_
_entity_poly.entity_id
_entity_poly.type
_entity_poly.pdbx_seq_one_letter_code
_entity_poly.pdbx_strand_id
1 'polypeptide(L)'
;MDTDSLRPADIGSIAAIALSVVGGLVALPALPAEVTIHWAADGSPNTGLPVLPGIFVIPAFAVLAFVSLRGGAFFHGRNAELRPTTGLAVVAGVAYLQVALITLNLGVAVSPVVAVAPAVAVIIVATYAERFGAAGGA
;
A
#
# COMPACT_ATOMS: atom_id res chain seq x y z
N MET A 1 19.17 -16.64 15.28
CA MET A 1 18.36 -15.58 14.65
C MET A 1 17.36 -16.34 13.79
N ASP A 2 16.10 -16.41 14.23
CA ASP A 2 15.09 -17.32 13.69
C ASP A 2 14.53 -16.70 12.40
N THR A 3 15.11 -17.06 11.25
CA THR A 3 14.83 -16.42 9.95
C THR A 3 13.57 -16.96 9.26
N ASP A 4 12.93 -17.99 9.82
CA ASP A 4 11.99 -18.83 9.04
C ASP A 4 10.52 -18.68 9.45
N SER A 5 10.19 -17.97 10.55
CA SER A 5 8.78 -17.78 10.93
C SER A 5 8.19 -16.49 10.35
N LEU A 6 7.08 -16.63 9.62
CA LEU A 6 6.27 -15.50 9.18
C LEU A 6 5.61 -14.85 10.40
N ARG A 7 5.88 -13.56 10.62
CA ARG A 7 5.19 -12.79 11.67
C ARG A 7 3.74 -12.53 11.24
N PRO A 8 2.79 -12.34 12.16
CA PRO A 8 1.41 -11.97 11.81
C PRO A 8 1.32 -10.74 10.88
N ALA A 9 2.20 -9.75 11.09
CA ALA A 9 2.30 -8.57 10.24
C ALA A 9 2.76 -8.90 8.80
N ASP A 10 3.61 -9.91 8.63
CA ASP A 10 4.05 -10.36 7.31
C ASP A 10 2.88 -11.03 6.56
N ILE A 11 2.10 -11.88 7.26
CA ILE A 11 0.89 -12.50 6.71
C ILE A 11 -0.13 -11.43 6.31
N GLY A 12 -0.38 -10.44 7.18
CA GLY A 12 -1.28 -9.33 6.87
C GLY A 12 -0.83 -8.52 5.67
N SER A 13 0.48 -8.29 5.52
CA SER A 13 1.05 -7.56 4.38
C SER A 13 0.85 -8.32 3.08
N ILE A 14 1.14 -9.63 3.08
CA ILE A 14 0.92 -10.51 1.93
C ILE A 14 -0.56 -10.56 1.56
N ALA A 15 -1.45 -10.67 2.55
CA ALA A 15 -2.90 -10.66 2.33
C ALA A 15 -3.38 -9.34 1.72
N ALA A 16 -2.90 -8.19 2.20
CA ALA A 16 -3.24 -6.89 1.64
C ALA A 16 -2.80 -6.75 0.18
N ILE A 17 -1.58 -7.20 -0.15
CA ILE A 17 -1.06 -7.25 -1.53
C ILE A 17 -1.94 -8.16 -2.39
N ALA A 18 -2.26 -9.36 -1.93
CA ALA A 18 -3.09 -10.31 -2.66
C ALA A 18 -4.49 -9.74 -2.93
N LEU A 19 -5.12 -9.10 -1.94
CA LEU A 19 -6.41 -8.44 -2.09
C LEU A 19 -6.35 -7.29 -3.10
N SER A 20 -5.25 -6.53 -3.13
CA SER A 20 -5.03 -5.49 -4.13
C SER A 20 -4.98 -6.07 -5.55
N VAL A 21 -4.28 -7.19 -5.76
CA VAL A 21 -4.23 -7.87 -7.07
C VAL A 21 -5.60 -8.39 -7.45
N VAL A 22 -6.26 -9.12 -6.54
CA VAL A 22 -7.58 -9.70 -6.78
C VAL A 22 -8.61 -8.62 -7.11
N GLY A 23 -8.61 -7.50 -6.37
CA GLY A 23 -9.51 -6.37 -6.63
C GLY A 23 -9.33 -5.80 -8.05
N GLY A 24 -8.08 -5.65 -8.49
CA GLY A 24 -7.78 -5.20 -9.85
C GLY A 24 -8.24 -6.19 -10.93
N LEU A 25 -7.98 -7.49 -10.74
CA LEU A 25 -8.41 -8.53 -11.68
C LEU A 25 -9.92 -8.67 -11.76
N VAL A 26 -10.63 -8.53 -10.64
CA VAL A 26 -12.11 -8.55 -10.60
C VAL A 26 -12.69 -7.33 -11.32
N ALA A 27 -12.05 -6.16 -11.20
CA ALA A 27 -12.48 -4.94 -11.88
C ALA A 27 -12.14 -4.91 -13.38
N LEU A 28 -11.18 -5.72 -13.83
CA LEU A 28 -10.65 -5.75 -15.21
C LEU A 28 -11.73 -5.70 -16.32
N PRO A 29 -12.85 -6.44 -16.26
CA PRO A 29 -13.86 -6.43 -17.33
C PRO A 29 -14.60 -5.09 -17.47
N ALA A 30 -14.61 -4.27 -16.42
CA ALA A 30 -15.31 -2.98 -16.37
C ALA A 30 -14.36 -1.79 -16.55
N LEU A 31 -13.05 -2.03 -16.57
CA LEU A 31 -12.06 -0.96 -16.71
C LEU A 31 -11.89 -0.56 -18.19
N PRO A 32 -11.62 0.73 -18.46
CA PRO A 32 -11.27 1.20 -19.79
C PRO A 32 -9.94 0.58 -20.27
N ALA A 33 -9.70 0.62 -21.58
CA ALA A 33 -8.46 0.12 -22.18
C ALA A 33 -7.19 0.83 -21.64
N GLU A 34 -7.35 2.11 -21.28
CA GLU A 34 -6.33 2.91 -20.60
C GLU A 34 -6.85 3.36 -19.24
N VAL A 35 -6.06 3.12 -18.20
CA VAL A 35 -6.39 3.48 -16.82
C VAL A 35 -5.49 4.58 -16.30
N THR A 36 -6.07 5.51 -15.57
CA THR A 36 -5.36 6.54 -14.84
C THR A 36 -4.71 5.96 -13.59
N ILE A 37 -3.43 6.23 -13.38
CA ILE A 37 -2.68 5.79 -12.19
C ILE A 37 -2.24 6.93 -11.27
N HIS A 38 -2.51 8.17 -11.63
CA HIS A 38 -2.03 9.36 -10.93
C HIS A 38 -2.94 10.58 -11.15
N TRP A 39 -3.02 11.44 -10.14
CA TRP A 39 -3.68 12.74 -10.18
C TRP A 39 -2.65 13.87 -10.35
N ALA A 40 -2.91 14.84 -11.22
CA ALA A 40 -2.16 16.08 -11.28
C ALA A 40 -2.33 16.93 -10.01
N ALA A 41 -1.54 17.99 -9.89
CA ALA A 41 -1.54 18.88 -8.72
C ALA A 41 -2.89 19.60 -8.51
N ASP A 42 -3.67 19.78 -9.57
CA ASP A 42 -5.03 20.32 -9.52
C ASP A 42 -6.09 19.25 -9.17
N GLY A 43 -5.67 18.00 -8.97
CA GLY A 43 -6.52 16.86 -8.68
C GLY A 43 -7.13 16.19 -9.91
N SER A 44 -6.79 16.62 -11.13
CA SER A 44 -7.28 16.00 -12.36
C SER A 44 -6.54 14.68 -12.68
N PRO A 45 -7.20 13.65 -13.24
CA PRO A 45 -6.53 12.47 -13.80
C PRO A 45 -5.59 12.87 -14.94
N ASN A 46 -4.29 12.48 -14.90
CA ASN A 46 -3.31 12.98 -15.90
C ASN A 46 -2.34 11.91 -16.47
N THR A 47 -2.30 10.69 -15.94
CA THR A 47 -1.37 9.65 -16.43
C THR A 47 -2.10 8.36 -16.73
N GLY A 48 -2.25 8.05 -18.02
CA GLY A 48 -2.84 6.81 -18.52
C GLY A 48 -1.78 5.72 -18.76
N LEU A 49 -2.09 4.50 -18.37
CA LEU A 49 -1.36 3.29 -18.75
C LEU A 49 -2.34 2.29 -19.39
N PRO A 50 -1.87 1.36 -20.24
CA PRO A 50 -2.71 0.23 -20.63
C PRO A 50 -3.24 -0.50 -19.39
N VAL A 51 -4.46 -1.01 -19.48
CA VAL A 51 -5.20 -1.57 -18.32
C VAL A 51 -4.41 -2.61 -17.52
N LEU A 52 -3.71 -3.52 -18.19
CA LEU A 52 -2.95 -4.58 -17.54
C LEU A 52 -1.79 -4.03 -16.67
N PRO A 53 -0.80 -3.30 -17.22
CA PRO A 53 0.24 -2.71 -16.39
C PRO A 53 -0.33 -1.76 -15.33
N GLY A 54 -1.38 -1.00 -15.64
CA GLY A 54 -2.01 -0.09 -14.68
C GLY A 54 -2.57 -0.79 -13.43
N ILE A 55 -3.19 -1.97 -13.59
CA ILE A 55 -3.70 -2.77 -12.46
C ILE A 55 -2.58 -3.30 -11.56
N PHE A 56 -1.39 -3.58 -12.12
CA PHE A 56 -0.28 -4.16 -11.37
C PHE A 56 0.67 -3.14 -10.75
N VAL A 57 0.57 -1.86 -11.09
CA VAL A 57 1.46 -0.81 -10.56
C VAL A 57 1.37 -0.68 -9.04
N ILE A 58 0.17 -0.53 -8.46
CA ILE A 58 0.01 -0.39 -7.01
C ILE A 58 0.40 -1.67 -6.26
N PRO A 59 -0.04 -2.89 -6.67
CA PRO A 59 0.47 -4.12 -6.09
C PRO A 59 1.99 -4.22 -6.12
N ALA A 60 2.64 -3.82 -7.22
CA ALA A 60 4.09 -3.83 -7.34
C ALA A 60 4.76 -2.86 -6.35
N PHE A 61 4.20 -1.66 -6.14
CA PHE A 61 4.67 -0.74 -5.11
C PHE A 61 4.45 -1.28 -3.69
N ALA A 62 3.34 -1.97 -3.43
CA ALA A 62 3.09 -2.61 -2.14
C ALA A 62 4.08 -3.75 -1.86
N VAL A 63 4.41 -4.56 -2.88
CA VAL A 63 5.48 -5.57 -2.81
C VAL A 63 6.82 -4.91 -2.54
N LEU A 64 7.15 -3.83 -3.26
CA LEU A 64 8.40 -3.09 -3.07
C LEU A 64 8.50 -2.52 -1.64
N ALA A 65 7.41 -1.97 -1.11
CA ALA A 65 7.34 -1.51 0.28
C ALA A 65 7.57 -2.66 1.25
N PHE A 66 6.86 -3.78 1.08
CA PHE A 66 7.03 -4.97 1.93
C PHE A 66 8.46 -5.49 1.93
N VAL A 67 9.05 -5.69 0.75
CA VAL A 67 10.43 -6.15 0.61
C VAL A 67 11.42 -5.14 1.16
N SER A 68 11.19 -3.83 1.00
CA SER A 68 12.10 -2.80 1.52
C SER A 68 12.08 -2.73 3.04
N LEU A 69 10.90 -2.89 3.66
CA LEU A 69 10.71 -2.79 5.10
C LEU A 69 11.12 -4.07 5.83
N ARG A 70 10.88 -5.23 5.22
CA ARG A 70 11.37 -6.52 5.70
C ARG A 70 12.86 -6.73 5.40
N GLY A 71 13.31 -6.22 4.25
CA GLY A 71 14.66 -6.37 3.69
C GLY A 71 15.67 -5.35 4.20
N GLY A 72 15.38 -4.58 5.25
CA GLY A 72 16.41 -3.87 6.03
C GLY A 72 17.56 -4.81 6.46
N ALA A 73 17.28 -6.11 6.58
CA ALA A 73 18.28 -7.16 6.80
C ALA A 73 19.15 -7.53 5.57
N PHE A 74 18.70 -7.26 4.33
CA PHE A 74 19.42 -7.63 3.10
C PHE A 74 20.43 -6.58 2.64
N PHE A 75 20.18 -5.30 2.91
CA PHE A 75 21.10 -4.20 2.57
C PHE A 75 21.92 -3.79 3.79
N HIS A 76 23.15 -4.30 3.87
CA HIS A 76 24.11 -3.96 4.91
C HIS A 76 24.22 -2.44 5.09
N GLY A 77 23.93 -1.94 6.29
CA GLY A 77 23.98 -0.52 6.64
C GLY A 77 22.62 0.17 6.82
N ARG A 78 21.48 -0.50 6.59
CA ARG A 78 20.15 0.04 6.92
C ARG A 78 19.70 -0.38 8.32
N ASN A 79 19.64 0.58 9.25
CA ASN A 79 19.06 0.40 10.59
C ASN A 79 17.52 0.62 10.63
N ALA A 80 16.89 0.87 9.48
CA ALA A 80 15.48 1.23 9.42
C ALA A 80 14.60 -0.03 9.24
N GLU A 81 14.64 -0.96 10.19
CA GLU A 81 13.53 -1.91 10.32
C GLU A 81 12.38 -1.13 11.00
N LEU A 82 11.40 -0.69 10.21
CA LEU A 82 10.15 -0.21 10.81
C LEU A 82 9.58 -1.36 11.64
N ARG A 83 9.03 -1.02 12.80
CA ARG A 83 8.39 -2.02 13.64
C ARG A 83 7.28 -2.72 12.85
N PRO A 84 7.02 -4.02 13.10
CA PRO A 84 6.19 -4.85 12.20
C PRO A 84 4.79 -4.27 11.94
N THR A 85 4.20 -3.66 12.96
CA THR A 85 2.85 -3.07 12.94
C THR A 85 2.80 -1.83 12.04
N THR A 86 3.77 -0.94 12.18
CA THR A 86 3.96 0.22 11.29
C THR A 86 4.27 -0.23 9.86
N GLY A 87 5.10 -1.26 9.68
CA GLY A 87 5.41 -1.81 8.36
C GLY A 87 4.18 -2.35 7.64
N LEU A 88 3.34 -3.12 8.34
CA LEU A 88 2.04 -3.57 7.84
C LEU A 88 1.15 -2.39 7.45
N ALA A 89 1.05 -1.36 8.28
CA ALA A 89 0.22 -0.18 8.00
C ALA A 89 0.66 0.53 6.70
N VAL A 90 1.96 0.63 6.45
CA VAL A 90 2.49 1.18 5.19
C VAL A 90 2.11 0.30 4.00
N VAL A 91 2.36 -1.01 4.07
CA VAL A 91 2.04 -1.93 2.97
C VAL A 91 0.55 -1.95 2.67
N ALA A 92 -0.29 -2.07 3.70
CA ALA A 92 -1.73 -2.05 3.56
C ALA A 92 -2.24 -0.70 3.05
N GLY A 93 -1.65 0.42 3.50
CA GLY A 93 -1.96 1.76 3.01
C GLY A 93 -1.67 1.92 1.52
N VAL A 94 -0.52 1.43 1.04
CA VAL A 94 -0.19 1.43 -0.39
C VAL A 94 -1.16 0.53 -1.15
N ALA A 95 -1.38 -0.71 -0.68
CA ALA A 95 -2.32 -1.65 -1.31
C ALA A 95 -3.76 -1.10 -1.40
N TYR A 96 -4.20 -0.36 -0.39
CA TYR A 96 -5.50 0.31 -0.36
C TYR A 96 -5.68 1.33 -1.48
N LEU A 97 -4.62 2.01 -1.94
CA LEU A 97 -4.72 2.98 -3.04
C LEU A 97 -5.21 2.36 -4.35
N GLN A 98 -5.09 1.04 -4.50
CA GLN A 98 -5.66 0.33 -5.64
C GLN A 98 -7.18 0.50 -5.70
N VAL A 99 -7.86 0.53 -4.55
CA VAL A 99 -9.31 0.76 -4.49
C VAL A 99 -9.63 2.13 -5.06
N ALA A 100 -8.91 3.17 -4.63
CA ALA A 100 -9.11 4.53 -5.11
C ALA A 100 -8.88 4.65 -6.62
N LEU A 101 -7.84 4.01 -7.16
CA LEU A 101 -7.58 4.01 -8.60
C LEU A 101 -8.63 3.24 -9.39
N ILE A 102 -9.10 2.10 -8.91
CA ILE A 102 -10.20 1.36 -9.55
C ILE A 102 -11.45 2.23 -9.57
N THR A 103 -11.84 2.81 -8.43
CA THR A 103 -13.01 3.68 -8.31
C THR A 103 -12.91 4.89 -9.25
N LEU A 104 -11.74 5.52 -9.34
CA LEU A 104 -11.48 6.61 -10.28
C LEU A 104 -11.71 6.18 -11.74
N ASN A 105 -11.17 5.03 -12.14
CA ASN A 105 -11.26 4.51 -13.50
C ASN A 105 -12.65 3.96 -13.87
N LEU A 106 -13.48 3.68 -12.88
CA LEU A 106 -14.90 3.38 -13.07
C LEU A 106 -15.77 4.65 -13.19
N GLY A 107 -15.15 5.84 -13.25
CA GLY A 107 -15.82 7.11 -13.48
C GLY A 107 -16.34 7.79 -12.22
N VAL A 108 -16.01 7.27 -11.03
CA VAL A 108 -16.37 7.92 -9.77
C VAL A 108 -15.34 8.99 -9.45
N ALA A 109 -15.80 10.23 -9.26
CA ALA A 109 -14.94 11.32 -8.86
C ALA A 109 -14.41 11.09 -7.43
N VAL A 110 -13.11 10.84 -7.30
CA VAL A 110 -12.44 10.66 -6.01
C VAL A 110 -11.43 11.79 -5.82
N SER A 111 -11.60 12.55 -4.75
CA SER A 111 -10.61 13.55 -4.33
C SER A 111 -9.32 12.83 -3.89
N PRO A 112 -8.12 13.26 -4.36
CA PRO A 112 -6.85 12.67 -3.95
C PRO A 112 -6.65 12.69 -2.43
N VAL A 113 -7.11 13.75 -1.77
CA VAL A 113 -7.03 13.88 -0.31
C VAL A 113 -7.87 12.82 0.37
N VAL A 114 -9.09 12.59 -0.11
CA VAL A 114 -10.00 11.56 0.45
C VAL A 114 -9.44 10.16 0.21
N ALA A 115 -8.78 9.92 -0.93
CA ALA A 115 -8.11 8.66 -1.21
C ALA A 115 -6.88 8.41 -0.33
N VAL A 116 -6.06 9.44 -0.06
CA VAL A 116 -4.76 9.26 0.61
C VAL A 116 -4.85 9.42 2.13
N ALA A 117 -5.73 10.31 2.62
CA ALA A 117 -5.83 10.63 4.05
C ALA A 117 -6.09 9.42 4.96
N PRO A 118 -6.95 8.44 4.61
CA PRO A 118 -7.17 7.27 5.45
C PRO A 118 -5.89 6.43 5.63
N ALA A 119 -5.14 6.21 4.55
CA ALA A 119 -3.88 5.47 4.60
C ALA A 119 -2.85 6.18 5.47
N VAL A 120 -2.70 7.50 5.30
CA VAL A 120 -1.80 8.33 6.12
C VAL A 120 -2.20 8.29 7.60
N ALA A 121 -3.50 8.42 7.91
CA ALA A 121 -4.01 8.39 9.26
C ALA A 121 -3.69 7.05 9.95
N VAL A 122 -3.92 5.92 9.27
CA VAL A 122 -3.61 4.58 9.81
C VAL A 122 -2.11 4.41 10.06
N ILE A 123 -1.25 4.89 9.15
CA ILE A 123 0.22 4.83 9.32
C ILE A 123 0.65 5.66 10.54
N ILE A 124 0.12 6.88 10.69
CA ILE A 124 0.42 7.74 11.84
C ILE A 124 -0.04 7.06 13.14
N VAL A 125 -1.28 6.57 13.20
CA VAL A 125 -1.82 5.89 14.37
C VAL A 125 -0.98 4.67 14.74
N ALA A 126 -0.64 3.82 13.78
CA ALA A 126 0.23 2.66 14.01
C ALA A 126 1.59 3.09 14.57
N THR A 127 2.22 4.10 13.95
CA THR A 127 3.53 4.61 14.37
C THR A 127 3.51 5.12 15.82
N TYR A 128 2.50 5.89 16.20
CA TYR A 128 2.42 6.47 17.55
C TYR A 128 1.92 5.48 18.60
N ALA A 129 0.96 4.61 18.26
CA ALA A 129 0.48 3.56 19.17
C ALA A 129 1.64 2.67 19.64
N GLU A 130 2.55 2.34 18.73
CA GLU A 130 3.77 1.59 19.07
C GLU A 130 4.73 2.37 19.97
N ARG A 131 4.85 3.69 19.80
CA ARG A 131 5.68 4.53 20.68
C ARG A 131 5.11 4.62 22.09
N PHE A 132 3.81 4.79 22.24
CA PHE A 132 3.17 4.90 23.55
C PHE A 132 3.08 3.54 24.27
N GLY A 133 2.80 2.46 23.54
CA GLY A 133 2.81 1.11 24.10
C GLY A 133 4.19 0.69 24.61
N ALA A 134 5.27 1.15 23.98
CA ALA A 134 6.64 0.92 24.46
C ALA A 134 7.01 1.77 25.69
N ALA A 135 6.38 2.93 25.90
CA ALA A 135 6.66 3.83 27.01
C ALA A 135 5.88 3.50 28.30
N GLY A 136 4.72 2.84 28.19
CA GLY A 136 3.88 2.48 29.34
C GLY A 136 4.15 1.09 29.95
N GLY A 137 5.09 0.33 29.38
CA GLY A 137 5.48 -1.01 29.85
C GLY A 137 6.83 -1.06 30.59
N ALA A 138 7.37 0.10 31.00
CA ALA A 138 8.61 0.23 31.76
C ALA A 138 8.31 0.55 33.24
#